data_AF-A0A7V9TXH8-F1
#
_entry.id   AF-A0A7V9TXH8-F1
#
_cell.length_a   1.000
_cell.length_b   1.000
_cell.length_c   1.000
_cell.angle_alpha   90.00
_cell.angle_beta   90.00
_cell.angle_gamma   90.00
#
_symmetry.space_group_name_H-M   'P 1'
#
loop_
_entity.id
_entity.type
_entity.pdbx_description
1 polymer ?
#
loop_
_entity_poly.entity_id
_entity_poly.type
_entity_poly.pdbx_seq_one_letter_code
_entity_poly.pdbx_strand_id
1 'polypeptide(L)'
;MTKDDRDILELLKEELAFIEQGGYGRSVRTPWLPRSAFQDSLTCINYGYPYRAHPCSECHLTDFVDEKHQAEDIPCHYIPLNEAGETIEDLEAQDNQAHLEATLKQWMRTKIKEIEYARAVHGAPQSAQPEVVA
;
A
#
# COMPACT_ATOMS: atom_id res chain seq x y z
N MET A 1 -5.97 20.00 1.65
CA MET A 1 -4.98 19.35 0.76
C MET A 1 -5.73 18.32 -0.03
N THR A 2 -5.52 18.25 -1.34
CA THR A 2 -6.25 17.31 -2.21
C THR A 2 -5.55 15.98 -2.10
N LYS A 3 -6.29 14.94 -1.70
CA LYS A 3 -5.75 13.57 -1.69
C LYS A 3 -5.51 13.14 -3.15
N ASP A 4 -4.62 12.18 -3.33
CA ASP A 4 -4.45 11.50 -4.62
C ASP A 4 -5.83 11.07 -5.18
N ASP A 5 -6.06 11.38 -6.46
CA ASP A 5 -7.33 11.13 -7.14
C ASP A 5 -7.39 9.70 -7.74
N ARG A 6 -6.28 8.97 -7.70
CA ARG A 6 -6.18 7.59 -8.19
C ARG A 6 -6.99 6.63 -7.31
N ASP A 7 -7.42 5.51 -7.86
CA ASP A 7 -8.15 4.52 -7.08
C ASP A 7 -7.15 3.62 -6.32
N ILE A 8 -7.21 3.62 -4.97
CA ILE A 8 -6.35 2.77 -4.14
C ILE A 8 -6.48 1.26 -4.47
N LEU A 9 -7.66 0.78 -4.83
CA LEU A 9 -7.86 -0.62 -5.21
C LEU A 9 -7.07 -0.97 -6.46
N GLU A 10 -7.13 -0.10 -7.48
CA GLU A 10 -6.40 -0.31 -8.73
C GLU A 10 -4.90 -0.14 -8.52
N LEU A 11 -4.47 0.83 -7.71
CA LEU A 11 -3.05 0.97 -7.33
C LEU A 11 -2.49 -0.28 -6.66
N LEU A 12 -3.22 -0.88 -5.72
CA LEU A 12 -2.77 -2.12 -5.06
C LEU A 12 -2.76 -3.32 -6.01
N LYS A 13 -3.68 -3.39 -6.98
CA LYS A 13 -3.70 -4.44 -8.00
C LYS A 13 -2.52 -4.31 -8.97
N GLU A 14 -2.25 -3.09 -9.43
CA GLU A 14 -1.11 -2.78 -10.30
C GLU A 14 0.21 -3.09 -9.58
N GLU A 15 0.34 -2.70 -8.32
CA GLU A 15 1.49 -3.03 -7.49
C GLU A 15 1.66 -4.54 -7.32
N LEU A 16 0.58 -5.26 -6.99
CA LEU A 16 0.62 -6.72 -6.87
C LEU A 16 1.11 -7.38 -8.17
N ALA A 17 0.57 -6.95 -9.32
CA ALA A 17 0.99 -7.43 -10.62
C ALA A 17 2.47 -7.11 -10.91
N PHE A 18 2.93 -5.92 -10.54
CA PHE A 18 4.31 -5.51 -10.65
C PHE A 18 5.23 -6.45 -9.87
N ILE A 19 4.97 -6.69 -8.58
CA ILE A 19 5.79 -7.60 -7.76
C ILE A 19 5.78 -9.03 -8.32
N GLU A 20 4.63 -9.53 -8.76
CA GLU A 20 4.50 -10.87 -9.33
C GLU A 20 5.32 -11.05 -10.63
N GLN A 21 5.57 -9.97 -11.37
CA GLN A 21 6.42 -9.97 -12.56
C GLN A 21 7.92 -9.82 -12.25
N GLY A 22 8.32 -9.91 -10.98
CA GLY A 22 9.69 -9.66 -10.52
C GLY A 22 9.98 -8.18 -10.29
N GLY A 23 8.92 -7.41 -10.03
CA GLY A 23 8.93 -5.97 -9.92
C GLY A 23 9.82 -5.42 -8.84
N TYR A 24 10.21 -6.16 -7.79
CA TYR A 24 11.26 -5.76 -6.82
C TYR A 24 12.56 -6.58 -6.90
N GLY A 25 12.68 -7.46 -7.90
CA GLY A 25 13.87 -8.27 -8.11
C GLY A 25 15.14 -7.43 -8.25
N ARG A 26 16.29 -8.03 -7.86
CA ARG A 26 17.60 -7.40 -7.96
C ARG A 26 17.86 -6.97 -9.41
N SER A 27 18.03 -5.66 -9.61
CA SER A 27 18.48 -5.10 -10.87
C SER A 27 19.85 -5.68 -11.22
N VAL A 28 20.01 -6.20 -12.43
CA VAL A 28 21.33 -6.65 -12.94
C VAL A 28 22.31 -5.49 -13.09
N ARG A 29 21.81 -4.25 -13.21
CA ARG A 29 22.63 -3.04 -13.33
C ARG A 29 23.02 -2.45 -11.98
N THR A 30 22.17 -2.61 -10.97
CA THR A 30 22.33 -2.02 -9.64
C THR A 30 21.97 -3.03 -8.53
N PRO A 31 22.66 -4.18 -8.45
CA PRO A 31 22.34 -5.24 -7.48
C PRO A 31 22.61 -4.84 -6.02
N TRP A 32 23.35 -3.75 -5.80
CA TRP A 32 23.65 -3.17 -4.48
C TRP A 32 22.63 -2.13 -4.03
N LEU A 33 21.75 -1.66 -4.91
CA LEU A 33 20.75 -0.66 -4.56
C LEU A 33 19.52 -1.41 -4.01
N PRO A 34 19.24 -1.35 -2.70
CA PRO A 34 18.01 -1.90 -2.17
C PRO A 34 16.84 -1.17 -2.82
N ARG A 35 15.79 -1.91 -3.18
CA ARG A 35 14.57 -1.31 -3.71
C ARG A 35 13.53 -1.29 -2.64
N SER A 36 12.99 -0.10 -2.45
CA SER A 36 12.10 0.17 -1.37
C SER A 36 10.65 0.00 -1.82
N ALA A 37 9.92 -0.85 -1.11
CA ALA A 37 8.55 -1.19 -1.42
C ALA A 37 7.67 0.06 -1.41
N PHE A 38 6.79 0.13 -2.41
CA PHE A 38 5.95 1.26 -2.79
C PHE A 38 6.68 2.54 -3.22
N GLN A 39 7.84 2.87 -2.65
CA GLN A 39 8.61 4.06 -3.02
C GLN A 39 9.21 3.97 -4.43
N ASP A 40 9.69 2.79 -4.81
CA ASP A 40 10.29 2.52 -6.12
C ASP A 40 9.28 1.98 -7.15
N SER A 41 8.00 2.27 -6.97
CA SER A 41 6.93 1.90 -7.90
C SER A 41 5.95 3.03 -8.17
N LEU A 42 5.06 2.82 -9.14
CA LEU A 42 4.01 3.77 -9.50
C LEU A 42 2.99 4.03 -8.37
N THR A 43 2.98 3.22 -7.30
CA THR A 43 2.12 3.48 -6.14
C THR A 43 2.51 4.78 -5.45
N CYS A 44 3.81 5.08 -5.33
CA CYS A 44 4.27 6.34 -4.75
C CYS A 44 3.96 7.53 -5.67
N ILE A 45 3.23 8.51 -5.14
CA ILE A 45 2.93 9.78 -5.84
C ILE A 45 4.19 10.60 -6.19
N ASN A 46 5.31 10.32 -5.51
CA ASN A 46 6.60 10.97 -5.75
C ASN A 46 7.54 10.14 -6.63
N TYR A 47 7.12 8.97 -7.13
CA TYR A 47 7.98 8.17 -7.99
C TYR A 47 8.36 8.92 -9.27
N GLY A 48 9.65 8.95 -9.59
CA GLY A 48 10.19 9.71 -10.72
C GLY A 48 10.38 11.21 -10.49
N TYR A 49 10.03 11.74 -9.31
CA TYR A 49 10.29 13.14 -8.95
C TYR A 49 11.55 13.26 -8.07
N PRO A 50 12.60 13.97 -8.53
CA PRO A 50 13.86 14.09 -7.78
C PRO A 50 13.73 14.89 -6.49
N TYR A 51 12.76 15.80 -6.43
CA TYR A 51 12.37 16.53 -5.22
C TYR A 51 10.93 16.14 -4.94
N ARG A 52 10.67 15.44 -3.82
CA ARG A 52 9.34 14.98 -3.40
C ARG A 52 8.32 16.11 -3.53
N ALA A 53 7.62 16.14 -4.65
CA ALA A 53 6.78 17.26 -5.05
C ALA A 53 5.48 17.28 -4.25
N HIS A 54 5.09 16.12 -3.70
CA HIS A 54 3.87 15.92 -2.95
C HIS A 54 4.15 15.41 -1.54
N PRO A 55 3.48 15.93 -0.51
CA PRO A 55 3.57 15.38 0.84
C PRO A 55 2.95 13.98 0.90
N CYS A 56 3.56 13.06 1.65
CA CYS A 56 3.06 11.69 1.80
C CYS A 56 1.64 11.62 2.40
N SER A 57 1.20 12.64 3.12
CA SER A 57 -0.19 12.76 3.61
C SER A 57 -1.24 12.82 2.50
N GLU A 58 -0.86 13.14 1.26
CA GLU A 58 -1.76 13.10 0.09
C GLU A 58 -1.86 11.70 -0.52
N CYS A 59 -0.96 10.77 -0.17
CA CYS A 59 -0.96 9.40 -0.68
C CYS A 59 -1.99 8.52 0.04
N HIS A 60 -2.66 7.64 -0.69
CA HIS A 60 -3.59 6.66 -0.12
C HIS A 60 -2.94 5.69 0.87
N LEU A 61 -1.64 5.42 0.73
CA LEU A 61 -0.93 4.47 1.61
C LEU A 61 -0.89 4.91 3.07
N THR A 62 -1.00 6.22 3.33
CA THR A 62 -1.03 6.79 4.68
C THR A 62 -2.19 6.25 5.52
N ASP A 63 -3.30 5.86 4.91
CA ASP A 63 -4.45 5.28 5.62
C ASP A 63 -4.14 3.90 6.23
N PHE A 64 -3.07 3.22 5.77
CA PHE A 64 -2.63 1.94 6.30
C PHE A 64 -1.53 2.05 7.36
N VAL A 65 -1.11 3.27 7.69
CA VAL A 65 -0.06 3.56 8.67
C VAL A 65 -0.70 3.89 10.01
N ASP A 66 -0.14 3.32 11.09
CA ASP A 66 -0.53 3.69 12.44
C ASP A 66 -0.40 5.21 12.66
N GLU A 67 -1.37 5.82 13.34
CA GLU A 67 -1.46 7.27 13.54
C GLU A 67 -0.16 7.90 14.07
N LYS A 68 0.55 7.19 14.96
CA LYS A 68 1.85 7.61 15.53
C LYS A 68 2.95 7.81 14.49
N HIS A 69 2.90 7.12 13.35
CA HIS A 69 3.94 7.17 12.31
C HIS A 69 3.50 7.95 11.06
N GLN A 70 2.27 8.48 11.02
CA GLN A 70 1.78 9.25 9.86
C GLN A 70 2.54 10.57 9.66
N ALA A 71 3.17 11.10 10.71
CA ALA A 71 3.97 12.33 10.68
C ALA A 71 5.44 12.11 10.30
N GLU A 72 5.86 10.87 10.09
CA GLU A 72 7.24 10.54 9.70
C GLU A 72 7.54 10.99 8.26
N ASP A 73 8.82 11.11 7.91
CA ASP A 73 9.24 11.52 6.57
C ASP A 73 8.85 10.51 5.47
N ILE A 74 8.70 9.25 5.84
CA ILE A 74 8.33 8.13 4.96
C ILE A 74 7.30 7.26 5.68
N PRO A 75 6.04 7.69 5.81
CA PRO A 75 5.04 6.97 6.59
C PRO A 75 4.78 5.55 6.09
N CYS A 76 4.83 5.34 4.76
CA CYS A 76 4.53 4.04 4.16
C CYS A 76 5.48 2.91 4.60
N HIS A 77 6.66 3.24 5.13
CA HIS A 77 7.60 2.25 5.69
C HIS A 77 7.12 1.60 6.96
N TYR A 78 6.24 2.28 7.69
CA TYR A 78 5.66 1.81 8.94
C TYR A 78 4.34 1.07 8.77
N ILE A 79 3.97 0.70 7.53
CA ILE A 79 2.79 -0.13 7.27
C ILE A 79 3.06 -1.54 7.81
N PRO A 80 2.27 -2.04 8.77
CA PRO A 80 2.38 -3.42 9.24
C PRO A 80 1.88 -4.39 8.16
N LEU A 81 2.71 -5.37 7.79
CA LEU A 81 2.39 -6.33 6.74
C LEU A 81 1.80 -7.65 7.25
N ASN A 82 1.96 -7.96 8.54
CA ASN A 82 1.52 -9.22 9.12
C ASN A 82 1.00 -9.08 10.56
N GLU A 83 0.47 -10.18 11.12
CA GLU A 83 -0.10 -10.22 12.47
C GLU A 83 0.94 -10.02 13.58
N ALA A 84 2.23 -10.23 13.29
CA ALA A 84 3.31 -9.93 14.22
C ALA A 84 3.62 -8.42 14.29
N GLY A 85 3.01 -7.62 13.39
CA GLY A 85 3.21 -6.18 13.31
C GLY A 85 4.53 -5.78 12.62
N GLU A 86 5.19 -6.72 11.93
CA GLU A 86 6.41 -6.40 11.17
C GLU A 86 6.06 -5.41 10.05
N THR A 87 6.80 -4.31 10.02
CA THR A 87 6.61 -3.24 9.05
C THR A 87 7.41 -3.50 7.77
N ILE A 88 7.21 -2.68 6.76
CA ILE A 88 8.02 -2.72 5.54
C ILE A 88 9.50 -2.49 5.88
N GLU A 89 9.80 -1.49 6.72
CA GLU A 89 11.16 -1.19 7.15
C GLU A 89 11.81 -2.39 7.85
N ASP A 90 11.10 -3.02 8.78
CA ASP A 90 11.59 -4.21 9.51
C ASP A 90 11.96 -5.34 8.54
N LEU A 91 11.15 -5.56 7.51
CA LEU A 91 11.35 -6.64 6.54
C LEU A 91 12.42 -6.30 5.50
N GLU A 92 12.54 -5.03 5.10
CA GLU A 92 13.64 -4.55 4.23
C GLU A 92 15.01 -4.69 4.92
N ALA A 93 15.07 -4.48 6.24
CA ALA A 93 16.30 -4.61 7.02
C ALA A 93 16.85 -6.05 7.13
N GLN A 94 16.03 -7.08 6.85
CA GLN A 94 16.39 -8.50 7.03
C GLN A 94 17.22 -9.09 5.87
N ASP A 95 17.55 -8.31 4.82
CA ASP A 95 18.21 -8.76 3.57
C ASP A 95 17.57 -10.03 2.95
N ASN A 96 16.27 -10.22 3.19
CA ASN A 96 15.49 -11.35 2.71
C ASN A 96 14.37 -10.88 1.79
N GLN A 97 14.76 -10.46 0.58
CA GLN A 97 13.85 -9.96 -0.44
C GLN A 97 12.69 -10.91 -0.74
N ALA A 98 12.95 -12.23 -0.78
CA ALA A 98 11.92 -13.23 -1.06
C ALA A 98 10.86 -13.26 0.05
N HIS A 99 11.27 -13.11 1.31
CA HIS A 99 10.35 -13.02 2.44
C HIS A 99 9.55 -11.72 2.40
N LEU A 100 10.21 -10.57 2.22
CA LEU A 100 9.54 -9.27 2.08
C LEU A 100 8.47 -9.33 0.97
N GLU A 101 8.82 -9.79 -0.23
CA GLU A 101 7.89 -9.87 -1.35
C GLU A 101 6.74 -10.85 -1.07
N ALA A 102 7.00 -12.00 -0.43
CA ALA A 102 5.94 -12.95 -0.08
C ALA A 102 4.95 -12.35 0.92
N THR A 103 5.46 -11.71 1.98
CA THR A 103 4.64 -11.05 3.01
C THR A 103 3.86 -9.89 2.42
N LEU A 104 4.50 -9.05 1.59
CA LEU A 104 3.87 -7.91 0.92
C LEU A 104 2.78 -8.34 -0.07
N LYS A 105 3.03 -9.38 -0.88
CA LYS A 105 2.00 -9.96 -1.77
C LYS A 105 0.80 -10.48 -0.99
N GLN A 106 1.04 -11.17 0.12
CA GLN A 106 -0.04 -11.68 0.96
C GLN A 106 -0.85 -10.53 1.57
N TRP A 107 -0.18 -9.50 2.08
CA TRP A 107 -0.82 -8.30 2.60
C TRP A 107 -1.69 -7.62 1.54
N MET A 108 -1.16 -7.37 0.34
CA MET A 108 -1.91 -6.73 -0.74
C MET A 108 -3.14 -7.54 -1.15
N ARG A 109 -3.01 -8.86 -1.29
CA ARG A 109 -4.15 -9.75 -1.62
C ARG A 109 -5.24 -9.67 -0.55
N THR A 110 -4.87 -9.60 0.73
CA THR A 110 -5.82 -9.42 1.83
C THR A 110 -6.50 -8.05 1.74
N LYS A 111 -5.74 -6.96 1.59
CA LYS A 111 -6.28 -5.59 1.53
C LYS A 111 -7.18 -5.36 0.31
N ILE A 112 -6.80 -5.89 -0.86
CA ILE A 112 -7.62 -5.85 -2.07
C ILE A 112 -8.98 -6.51 -1.79
N LYS A 113 -9.00 -7.71 -1.18
CA LYS A 113 -10.25 -8.41 -0.84
C LYS A 113 -11.10 -7.63 0.16
N GLU A 114 -10.49 -7.03 1.18
CA GLU A 114 -11.18 -6.19 2.16
C GLU A 114 -11.84 -4.97 1.50
N ILE A 115 -11.11 -4.28 0.62
CA ILE A 115 -11.63 -3.11 -0.11
C ILE A 115 -12.74 -3.52 -1.08
N GLU A 116 -12.57 -4.60 -1.83
CA GLU A 116 -13.59 -5.13 -2.75
C GLU A 116 -14.86 -5.54 -2.00
N TYR A 117 -14.71 -6.22 -0.87
CA TYR A 117 -15.82 -6.60 -0.01
C TYR A 117 -16.54 -5.37 0.55
N ALA A 118 -15.80 -4.39 1.09
CA ALA A 118 -16.37 -3.15 1.60
C ALA A 118 -17.16 -2.42 0.50
N ARG A 119 -16.61 -2.31 -0.72
CA ARG A 119 -17.29 -1.70 -1.86
C ARG A 119 -18.53 -2.47 -2.29
N ALA A 120 -18.52 -3.81 -2.27
CA ALA A 120 -19.67 -4.62 -2.59
C ALA A 120 -20.80 -4.46 -1.55
N VAL A 121 -20.46 -4.40 -0.25
CA VAL A 121 -21.42 -4.21 0.84
C VAL A 121 -21.99 -2.79 0.85
N HIS A 122 -21.14 -1.78 0.65
CA HIS A 122 -21.57 -0.37 0.63
C HIS A 122 -22.20 0.07 -0.70
N GLY A 123 -21.94 -0.65 -1.79
CA GLY A 123 -22.55 -0.45 -3.10
C GLY A 123 -23.86 -1.22 -3.32
N ALA A 124 -24.23 -2.12 -2.39
CA ALA A 124 -25.55 -2.73 -2.39
C ALA A 124 -26.60 -1.69 -1.96
N PRO A 125 -27.77 -1.60 -2.64
CA PRO A 125 -28.79 -0.65 -2.25
C PRO A 125 -29.25 -0.94 -0.80
N GLN A 126 -29.06 0.05 0.07
CA GLN A 126 -29.69 0.09 1.40
C GLN A 126 -31.19 0.31 1.22
N SER A 127 -31.91 -0.71 0.78
CA SER A 127 -33.38 -0.71 0.77
C SER A 127 -33.89 -1.80 1.70
N ALA A 128 -34.03 -1.45 2.98
CA ALA A 128 -35.13 -1.83 3.86
C ALA A 128 -34.81 -1.42 5.31
N GLN A 129 -35.04 -0.14 5.63
CA GLN A 129 -35.48 0.17 6.99
C GLN A 129 -37.02 0.21 6.95
N PRO A 130 -37.75 -0.59 7.75
CA PRO A 130 -39.19 -0.46 7.84
C PRO A 130 -39.51 0.83 8.59
N GLU A 131 -40.24 1.72 7.91
CA GLU A 131 -40.88 2.89 8.48
C GLU A 131 -41.90 2.40 9.53
N VAL A 132 -41.56 2.54 10.82
CA VAL A 132 -42.49 2.22 11.91
C VAL A 132 -43.33 3.46 12.16
N VAL A 133 -44.55 3.44 11.61
CA VAL A 133 -45.63 4.36 11.92
C VAL A 133 -46.18 4.00 13.31
N ALA A 134 -46.13 4.97 14.23
CA ALA A 134 -47.05 5.08 15.37
C ALA A 134 -47.11 6.54 15.86
#